data_AF-A0A353HX79-F1
#
_entry.id   AF-A0A353HX79-F1
#
_cell.length_a   1.000
_cell.length_b   1.000
_cell.length_c   1.000
_cell.angle_alpha   90.00
_cell.angle_beta   90.00
_cell.angle_gamma   90.00
#
_symmetry.space_group_name_H-M   'P 1'
#
loop_
_entity.id
_entity.type
_entity.pdbx_description
1 polymer ?
#
loop_
_entity_poly.entity_id
_entity_poly.type
_entity_poly.pdbx_seq_one_letter_code
_entity_poly.pdbx_strand_id
1 'polypeptide(L)' 'MSAQLDQLTAQAANDPDALETKEWLDALEAVIENEGTDRAHYLMERLVDLARRRGAHIPFSSN' A
#
# COMPACT_ATOMS: atom_id res chain seq x y z
N MET A 1 -11.55 5.04 -11.23
CA MET A 1 -10.31 4.61 -10.53
C MET A 1 -10.19 5.35 -9.19
N SER A 2 -10.36 6.68 -9.16
CA SER A 2 -10.46 7.49 -7.93
C SER A 2 -11.44 6.97 -6.85
N ALA A 3 -12.67 6.60 -7.22
CA ALA A 3 -13.68 6.13 -6.24
C ALA A 3 -13.31 4.81 -5.51
N GLN A 4 -12.39 4.02 -6.07
CA GLN A 4 -11.95 2.75 -5.49
C GLN A 4 -10.86 2.97 -4.43
N LEU A 5 -10.03 4.00 -4.61
CA LEU A 5 -9.04 4.45 -3.64
C LEU A 5 -9.70 5.11 -2.42
N ASP A 6 -10.75 5.91 -2.66
CA ASP A 6 -11.55 6.50 -1.57
C ASP A 6 -12.19 5.44 -0.66
N GLN A 7 -12.50 4.26 -1.20
CA GLN A 7 -13.07 3.17 -0.41
C GLN A 7 -12.01 2.41 0.41
N LEU A 8 -10.76 2.33 -0.10
CA LEU A 8 -9.62 1.75 0.62
C LEU A 8 -9.18 2.64 1.80
N THR A 9 -9.19 3.96 1.63
CA THR A 9 -8.92 4.91 2.72
C THR A 9 -10.08 5.01 3.71
N ALA A 10 -11.33 4.89 3.26
CA ALA A 10 -12.49 4.83 4.15
C ALA A 10 -12.54 3.58 5.04
N GLN A 11 -11.94 2.45 4.62
CA GLN A 11 -11.76 1.26 5.47
C GLN A 11 -10.74 1.50 6.60
N ALA A 12 -9.90 2.53 6.50
CA ALA A 12 -8.95 2.93 7.52
C ALA A 12 -9.53 4.07 8.38
N ALA A 13 -10.65 3.82 9.07
CA ALA A 13 -11.28 4.79 9.98
C ALA A 13 -10.38 5.26 11.15
N ASN A 14 -9.18 4.68 11.28
CA ASN A 14 -8.12 5.07 12.22
C ASN A 14 -6.79 5.38 11.50
N ASP A 15 -6.84 5.73 10.21
CA ASP A 15 -5.65 6.20 9.51
C ASP A 15 -5.17 7.52 10.12
N PRO A 16 -3.99 7.58 10.75
CA PRO A 16 -3.47 8.81 11.32
C PRO A 16 -3.13 9.86 10.25
N ASP A 17 -2.91 9.45 8.99
CA ASP A 17 -2.64 10.36 7.87
C ASP A 17 -3.19 9.81 6.55
N ALA A 18 -4.49 10.08 6.32
CA ALA A 18 -5.18 9.66 5.12
C ALA A 18 -4.64 10.32 3.82
N LEU A 19 -3.96 11.49 3.92
CA LEU A 19 -3.36 12.13 2.76
C LEU A 19 -2.11 11.35 2.34
N GLU A 20 -1.22 11.06 3.30
CA GLU A 20 -0.05 10.24 3.03
C GLU A 20 -0.48 8.90 2.42
N THR A 21 -1.40 8.17 3.06
CA THR A 21 -1.88 6.88 2.52
C THR A 21 -2.38 7.00 1.09
N LYS A 22 -3.11 8.07 0.75
CA LYS A 22 -3.56 8.30 -0.62
C LYS A 22 -2.38 8.51 -1.57
N GLU A 23 -1.40 9.33 -1.22
CA GLU A 23 -0.22 9.58 -2.06
C GLU A 23 0.57 8.28 -2.32
N TRP A 24 0.70 7.41 -1.32
CA TRP A 24 1.33 6.10 -1.49
C TRP A 24 0.54 5.17 -2.41
N LEU A 25 -0.80 5.17 -2.32
CA LEU A 25 -1.67 4.38 -3.20
C LEU A 25 -1.63 4.89 -4.65
N ASP A 26 -1.72 6.21 -4.84
CA ASP A 26 -1.61 6.86 -6.16
C ASP A 26 -0.24 6.53 -6.81
N ALA A 27 0.84 6.53 -6.03
CA ALA A 27 2.17 6.14 -6.50
C ALA A 27 2.23 4.67 -6.92
N LEU A 28 1.59 3.77 -6.16
CA LEU A 28 1.55 2.35 -6.51
C LEU A 28 0.72 2.09 -7.78
N GLU A 29 -0.40 2.80 -7.96
CA GLU A 29 -1.20 2.73 -9.19
C GLU A 29 -0.37 3.18 -10.40
N ALA A 30 0.35 4.30 -10.29
CA ALA A 30 1.25 4.76 -11.34
C ALA A 30 2.35 3.74 -11.69
N VAL A 31 2.91 3.03 -10.70
CA VAL A 31 3.88 1.95 -10.96
C VAL A 31 3.24 0.79 -11.71
N ILE A 32 2.01 0.39 -11.35
CA ILE A 32 1.29 -0.67 -12.06
C ILE A 32 1.03 -0.27 -13.52
N GLU A 33 0.60 0.97 -13.75
CA GLU A 33 0.28 1.47 -15.10
C GLU A 33 1.52 1.61 -15.99
N ASN A 34 2.64 2.09 -15.45
CA ASN A 34 3.84 2.42 -16.24
C ASN A 34 4.88 1.29 -16.28
N GLU A 35 5.05 0.53 -15.19
CA GLU A 35 6.08 -0.50 -15.04
C GLU A 35 5.51 -1.92 -14.95
N GLY A 36 4.19 -2.06 -14.78
CA GLY A 36 3.49 -3.34 -14.73
C GLY A 36 3.40 -3.97 -13.33
N THR A 37 2.62 -5.05 -13.25
CA THR A 37 2.30 -5.75 -11.99
C THR A 37 3.50 -6.39 -11.31
N ASP A 38 4.47 -6.89 -12.08
CA ASP A 38 5.66 -7.57 -11.53
C ASP A 38 6.52 -6.60 -10.71
N ARG A 39 6.64 -5.35 -11.20
CA ARG A 39 7.37 -4.29 -10.50
C ARG A 39 6.67 -3.86 -9.22
N ALA A 40 5.35 -3.68 -9.29
CA ALA A 40 4.54 -3.33 -8.12
C ALA A 40 4.63 -4.41 -7.03
N HIS A 41 4.60 -5.69 -7.42
CA HIS A 41 4.78 -6.82 -6.50
C HIS A 41 6.16 -6.76 -5.82
N TYR A 42 7.22 -6.59 -6.60
CA TYR A 42 8.58 -6.44 -6.07
C TYR A 42 8.69 -5.28 -5.07
N LEU A 43 8.09 -4.11 -5.38
CA LEU A 43 8.12 -2.95 -4.49
C LEU A 43 7.41 -3.24 -3.16
N MET A 44 6.22 -3.86 -3.22
CA MET A 44 5.45 -4.24 -2.04
C MET A 44 6.19 -5.21 -1.13
N GLU A 45 6.83 -6.24 -1.69
CA GLU A 45 7.67 -7.17 -0.91
C GLU A 45 8.78 -6.43 -0.15
N ARG A 46 9.47 -5.50 -0.82
CA ARG A 46 10.54 -4.71 -0.18
C ARG A 46 10.02 -3.79 0.91
N LEU A 47 8.86 -3.17 0.73
CA LEU A 47 8.23 -2.33 1.76
C LEU A 47 7.82 -3.16 2.99
N VAL A 48 7.24 -4.35 2.77
CA VAL A 48 6.90 -5.28 3.85
C VAL A 48 8.15 -5.74 4.60
N ASP A 49 9.21 -6.12 3.88
CA ASP A 49 10.50 -6.49 4.48
C ASP A 49 11.10 -5.37 5.32
N LEU A 50 11.03 -4.13 4.82
CA LEU A 50 11.53 -2.95 5.53
C LEU A 50 10.74 -2.70 6.81
N ALA A 51 9.41 -2.77 6.74
CA ALA A 51 8.53 -2.59 7.89
C ALA A 51 8.79 -3.66 8.96
N ARG A 52 8.91 -4.93 8.55
CA ARG A 52 9.26 -6.05 9.45
C ARG A 52 10.60 -5.83 10.15
N ARG A 53 11.64 -5.43 9.39
CA ARG A 53 12.97 -5.14 9.95
C ARG A 53 12.96 -3.98 10.95
N ARG A 54 12.04 -3.03 10.79
CA ARG A 54 11.87 -1.89 11.71
C ARG A 54 10.90 -2.17 12.87
N GLY A 55 10.45 -3.42 13.03
CA GLY A 55 9.61 -3.81 14.16
C GLY A 55 8.12 -3.49 13.98
N ALA A 56 7.67 -3.16 12.76
CA ALA A 56 6.25 -3.12 12.47
C ALA A 56 5.67 -4.53 12.61
N HIS A 57 4.75 -4.71 13.54
CA HIS A 57 4.05 -5.98 13.74
C HIS A 57 3.02 -6.14 12.62
N ILE A 58 3.43 -6.78 11.52
CA ILE A 58 2.52 -7.19 10.45
C ILE A 58 2.04 -8.61 10.80
N PRO A 59 0.83 -8.78 11.37
CA PRO A 59 0.29 -10.11 11.58
C PRO A 59 0.15 -10.80 10.23
N PHE A 60 0.74 -11.98 10.10
CA PHE A 60 0.56 -12.84 8.94
C PHE A 60 -0.87 -13.39 9.01
N SER A 61 -1.78 -12.93 8.16
CA SER A 61 -3.04 -13.62 7.89
C SER A 61 -2.80 -14.61 6.76
N SER A 62 -2.44 -15.85 7.10
CA SER A 62 -2.57 -16.99 6.20
C SER A 62 -4.05 -17.31 6.05
N ASN A 63 -4.58 -17.26 4.82
CA ASN A 63 -5.90 -17.80 4.47
C ASN A 63 -5.73 -18.75 3.28
#